data_AF-A0A914U117-F1
#
_entry.id   AF-A0A914U117-F1
#
_cell.length_a   1.000
_cell.length_b   1.000
_cell.length_c   1.000
_cell.angle_alpha   90.00
_cell.angle_beta   90.00
_cell.angle_gamma   90.00
#
_symmetry.space_group_name_H-M   'P 1'
#
loop_
_entity.id
_entity.type
_entity.pdbx_description
1 polymer ?
#
loop_
_entity_poly.entity_id
_entity_poly.type
_entity_poly.pdbx_seq_one_letter_code
_entity_poly.pdbx_strand_id
1 'polypeptide(L)'
;MRDDESVDCKIICKGQEFEAHKFLLCSHSQVFKAMFKHDTIEKQESKINIIDTTPKAIEHMLHYLYSSKLSEVFPYEDAADVIQLADKYDMEPLKVLVQRRLADQLTISNLCYIFHIAHLHNADQLMESCIPVGVVNSVHLVDSEEFKALKKHYPDVANQLLEKVVTYKGESNRSTDPYTPPNKRLRLNDLNNYSFNGNINNGLHRFFLQA
;
A
#
# COMPACT_ATOMS: atom_id res chain seq x y z
N MET A 1 2.30 -19.02 -16.25
CA MET A 1 3.22 -19.19 -17.39
C MET A 1 4.24 -18.06 -17.31
N ARG A 2 5.46 -18.35 -16.83
CA ARG A 2 6.66 -17.60 -17.20
C ARG A 2 7.29 -18.45 -18.29
N ASP A 3 7.01 -18.13 -19.56
CA ASP A 3 7.79 -18.68 -20.65
C ASP A 3 9.03 -17.80 -20.79
N ASP A 4 10.17 -18.37 -20.41
CA ASP A 4 11.48 -17.72 -20.39
C ASP A 4 11.95 -17.31 -21.82
N GLU A 5 11.45 -18.02 -22.83
CA GLU A 5 11.83 -17.80 -24.23
C GLU A 5 11.34 -16.47 -24.84
N SER A 6 10.47 -15.71 -24.16
CA SER A 6 9.90 -14.46 -24.67
C SER A 6 10.37 -13.19 -23.95
N VAL A 7 11.29 -13.30 -22.98
CA VAL A 7 11.79 -12.13 -22.22
C VAL A 7 12.44 -11.13 -23.17
N ASP A 8 11.90 -9.90 -23.23
CA ASP A 8 12.32 -8.85 -24.15
C ASP A 8 12.64 -7.51 -23.44
N CYS A 9 12.66 -7.51 -22.10
CA CYS A 9 13.04 -6.38 -21.27
C CYS A 9 13.60 -6.84 -19.91
N LYS A 10 14.52 -6.03 -19.35
CA LYS A 10 14.99 -6.17 -17.98
C LYS A 10 14.73 -4.91 -17.16
N ILE A 11 14.27 -5.06 -15.93
CA ILE A 11 14.18 -3.99 -14.94
C ILE A 11 15.37 -4.15 -13.99
N ILE A 12 16.12 -3.08 -13.76
CA ILE A 12 17.28 -3.07 -12.88
C ILE A 12 16.94 -2.20 -11.67
N CYS A 13 16.97 -2.80 -10.48
CA CYS A 13 16.73 -2.09 -9.22
C CYS A 13 17.81 -2.43 -8.19
N LYS A 14 18.56 -1.43 -7.75
CA LYS A 14 19.65 -1.57 -6.76
C LYS A 14 20.62 -2.72 -7.07
N GLY A 15 20.99 -2.86 -8.34
CA GLY A 15 21.91 -3.89 -8.83
C GLY A 15 21.28 -5.28 -9.06
N GLN A 16 20.00 -5.47 -8.77
CA GLN A 16 19.26 -6.69 -9.10
C GLN A 16 18.55 -6.55 -10.43
N GLU A 17 18.61 -7.59 -11.27
CA GLU A 17 17.92 -7.65 -12.56
C GLU A 17 16.64 -8.48 -12.45
N PHE A 18 15.57 -7.98 -13.05
CA PHE A 18 14.27 -8.63 -13.14
C PHE A 18 13.84 -8.75 -14.59
N GLU A 19 13.55 -9.96 -15.01
CA GLU A 19 13.07 -10.23 -16.37
C GLU A 19 11.59 -9.89 -16.49
N ALA A 20 11.24 -9.24 -17.59
CA ALA A 20 9.89 -8.76 -17.86
C ALA A 20 9.55 -8.82 -19.35
N HIS A 21 8.25 -8.76 -19.64
CA HIS A 21 7.74 -8.65 -21.00
C HIS A 21 7.26 -7.22 -21.28
N LYS A 22 7.78 -6.57 -22.32
CA LYS A 22 7.35 -5.23 -22.76
C LYS A 22 5.85 -5.20 -22.99
N PHE A 23 5.28 -6.26 -23.57
CA PHE A 23 3.84 -6.37 -23.79
C PHE A 23 3.04 -6.21 -22.49
N LEU A 24 3.41 -6.93 -21.42
CA LEU A 24 2.74 -6.83 -20.13
C LEU A 24 2.91 -5.43 -19.52
N LEU A 25 4.13 -4.90 -19.52
CA LEU A 25 4.41 -3.55 -19.03
C LEU A 25 3.56 -2.49 -19.76
N CYS A 26 3.54 -2.52 -21.10
CA CYS A 26 2.76 -1.59 -21.92
C CYS A 26 1.24 -1.75 -21.72
N SER A 27 0.76 -2.97 -21.47
CA SER A 27 -0.68 -3.24 -21.33
C SER A 27 -1.26 -2.68 -20.02
N HIS A 28 -0.44 -2.60 -18.98
CA HIS A 28 -0.84 -2.14 -17.65
C HIS A 28 -0.39 -0.71 -17.31
N SER A 29 0.42 -0.07 -18.16
CA SER A 29 0.97 1.27 -17.91
C SER A 29 1.12 2.06 -19.21
N GLN A 30 0.49 3.23 -19.26
CA GLN A 30 0.71 4.17 -20.37
C GLN A 30 2.11 4.76 -20.34
N VAL A 31 2.73 4.87 -19.16
CA VAL A 31 4.12 5.34 -19.00
C VAL A 31 5.08 4.35 -19.65
N PHE A 32 4.97 3.06 -19.36
CA PHE A 32 5.80 2.04 -20.04
C PHE A 32 5.51 2.00 -21.55
N LYS A 33 4.24 2.14 -21.95
CA LYS A 33 3.88 2.19 -23.37
C LYS A 33 4.54 3.37 -24.09
N ALA A 34 4.53 4.56 -23.48
CA ALA A 34 5.21 5.74 -24.02
C ALA A 34 6.74 5.53 -24.06
N MET A 35 7.31 4.99 -22.98
CA MET A 35 8.73 4.67 -22.85
C MET A 35 9.22 3.78 -23.99
N PHE A 36 8.48 2.74 -24.38
CA PHE A 36 8.86 1.83 -25.47
C PHE A 36 8.45 2.28 -26.87
N LYS A 37 7.55 3.27 -26.99
CA LYS A 37 7.11 3.78 -28.29
C LYS A 37 8.12 4.77 -28.88
N HIS A 38 8.64 5.68 -28.06
CA HIS A 38 9.61 6.69 -28.47
C HIS A 38 11.04 6.15 -28.49
N ASP A 39 11.96 6.79 -29.22
CA ASP A 39 13.38 6.40 -29.26
C ASP A 39 14.10 6.83 -27.98
N THR A 40 13.73 6.20 -26.88
CA THR A 40 14.33 6.32 -25.56
C THR A 40 15.51 5.36 -25.42
N ILE A 41 16.41 5.63 -24.45
CA ILE A 41 17.53 4.74 -24.14
C ILE A 41 17.00 3.39 -23.67
N GLU A 42 15.92 3.39 -22.89
CA GLU A 42 15.26 2.20 -22.35
C GLU A 42 14.74 1.29 -23.46
N LYS A 43 14.23 1.86 -24.57
CA LYS A 43 13.84 1.09 -25.76
C LYS A 43 15.05 0.50 -26.47
N GLN A 44 16.14 1.27 -26.62
CA GLN A 44 17.35 0.85 -27.32
C GLN A 44 18.08 -0.27 -26.56
N GLU A 45 18.19 -0.15 -25.25
CA GLU A 45 18.88 -1.13 -24.40
C GLU A 45 17.99 -2.26 -23.92
N SER A 46 16.66 -2.12 -24.06
CA SER A 46 15.67 -3.02 -23.46
C SER A 46 15.88 -3.21 -21.94
N LYS A 47 16.32 -2.13 -21.28
CA LYS A 47 16.62 -2.06 -19.85
C LYS A 47 15.97 -0.84 -19.22
N ILE A 48 15.31 -1.03 -18.09
CA ILE A 48 14.69 0.05 -17.31
C ILE A 48 15.39 0.13 -15.96
N ASN A 49 16.03 1.26 -15.67
CA ASN A 49 16.67 1.49 -14.37
C ASN A 49 15.69 2.15 -13.40
N ILE A 50 15.36 1.47 -12.29
CA ILE A 50 14.47 1.98 -11.24
C ILE A 50 15.24 1.99 -9.92
N ILE A 51 15.67 3.18 -9.49
CA ILE A 51 16.56 3.35 -8.33
C ILE A 51 15.84 3.82 -7.07
N ASP A 52 14.65 4.40 -7.24
CA ASP A 52 13.83 5.07 -6.24
C ASP A 52 12.83 4.12 -5.55
N THR A 53 13.14 2.83 -5.47
CA THR A 53 12.27 1.82 -4.82
C THR A 53 13.09 0.67 -4.24
N THR A 54 12.43 -0.40 -3.80
CA THR A 54 13.08 -1.64 -3.39
C THR A 54 12.90 -2.78 -4.39
N PRO A 55 13.84 -3.73 -4.44
CA PRO A 55 13.69 -4.88 -5.32
C PRO A 55 12.42 -5.70 -5.01
N LYS A 56 12.03 -5.80 -3.74
CA LYS A 56 10.76 -6.43 -3.34
C LYS A 56 9.53 -5.74 -3.94
N ALA A 57 9.51 -4.41 -3.99
CA ALA A 57 8.42 -3.68 -4.61
C ALA A 57 8.34 -3.96 -6.12
N ILE A 58 9.49 -4.11 -6.80
CA ILE A 58 9.53 -4.58 -8.20
C ILE A 58 8.95 -5.98 -8.33
N GLU A 59 9.29 -6.91 -7.42
CA GLU A 59 8.71 -8.26 -7.41
C GLU A 59 7.19 -8.24 -7.26
N HIS A 60 6.65 -7.43 -6.35
CA HIS A 60 5.20 -7.28 -6.17
C HIS A 60 4.53 -6.66 -7.40
N MET A 61 5.13 -5.63 -7.98
CA MET A 61 4.63 -5.00 -9.22
C MET A 61 4.62 -6.01 -10.37
N LEU A 62 5.70 -6.78 -10.56
CA LEU A 62 5.76 -7.81 -11.59
C LEU A 62 4.77 -8.93 -11.30
N HIS A 63 4.63 -9.40 -10.06
CA HIS A 63 3.63 -10.40 -9.74
C HIS A 63 2.21 -9.93 -10.10
N TYR A 64 1.90 -8.66 -9.84
CA TYR A 64 0.64 -8.05 -10.28
C TYR A 64 0.51 -8.02 -11.82
N LEU A 65 1.54 -7.59 -12.55
CA LEU A 65 1.51 -7.53 -14.02
C LEU A 65 1.21 -8.89 -14.66
N TYR A 66 1.69 -9.98 -14.07
CA TYR A 66 1.49 -11.33 -14.62
C TYR A 66 0.20 -12.02 -14.14
N SER A 67 -0.36 -11.62 -13.00
CA SER A 67 -1.49 -12.33 -12.37
C SER A 67 -2.76 -11.48 -12.21
N SER A 68 -2.64 -10.16 -12.42
CA SER A 68 -3.62 -9.14 -12.03
C SER A 68 -4.03 -9.20 -10.55
N LYS A 69 -3.17 -9.79 -9.69
CA LYS A 69 -3.39 -9.99 -8.25
C LYS A 69 -2.14 -9.61 -7.46
N LEU A 70 -2.35 -9.20 -6.21
CA LEU A 70 -1.24 -9.11 -5.25
C LEU A 70 -0.88 -10.50 -4.73
N SER A 71 0.36 -10.64 -4.24
CA SER A 71 0.76 -11.83 -3.48
C SER A 71 -0.21 -12.09 -2.33
N GLU A 72 -0.46 -13.37 -2.03
CA GLU A 72 -1.21 -13.72 -0.81
C GLU A 72 -0.46 -13.19 0.42
N VAL A 73 0.87 -13.32 0.42
CA VAL A 73 1.76 -12.73 1.40
C VAL A 73 2.22 -11.36 0.90
N PHE A 74 1.46 -10.33 1.25
CA PHE A 74 1.80 -8.93 0.97
C PHE A 74 1.97 -8.18 2.29
N PRO A 75 3.21 -7.84 2.70
CA PRO A 75 3.47 -7.12 3.94
C PRO A 75 3.14 -5.63 3.79
N TYR A 76 2.54 -5.01 4.82
CA TYR A 76 2.15 -3.59 4.76
C TYR A 76 3.36 -2.66 4.66
N GLU A 77 4.54 -3.11 5.08
CA GLU A 77 5.81 -2.37 5.02
C GLU A 77 6.32 -2.16 3.59
N ASP A 78 5.94 -3.02 2.64
CA ASP A 78 6.29 -2.88 1.23
C ASP A 78 5.28 -1.96 0.49
N ALA A 79 4.15 -1.61 1.11
CA ALA A 79 3.05 -0.94 0.43
C ALA A 79 3.39 0.46 -0.07
N ALA A 80 4.18 1.22 0.69
CA ALA A 80 4.62 2.56 0.30
C ALA A 80 5.40 2.52 -1.03
N ASP A 81 6.40 1.63 -1.10
CA ASP A 81 7.24 1.46 -2.29
C ASP A 81 6.41 1.00 -3.51
N VAL A 82 5.40 0.13 -3.30
CA VAL A 82 4.54 -0.37 -4.38
C VAL A 82 3.53 0.68 -4.83
N ILE A 83 2.95 1.48 -3.92
CA ILE A 83 2.06 2.58 -4.31
C ILE A 83 2.87 3.65 -5.06
N GLN A 84 4.09 3.96 -4.63
CA GLN A 84 4.98 4.87 -5.36
C GLN A 84 5.26 4.37 -6.79
N LEU A 85 5.50 3.07 -6.97
CA LEU A 85 5.62 2.47 -8.31
C LEU A 85 4.33 2.62 -9.11
N ALA A 86 3.17 2.36 -8.48
CA ALA A 86 1.89 2.48 -9.13
C ALA A 86 1.61 3.93 -9.58
N ASP A 87 1.90 4.93 -8.74
CA ASP A 87 1.80 6.35 -9.10
C ASP A 87 2.78 6.71 -10.23
N LYS A 88 4.05 6.30 -10.11
CA LYS A 88 5.11 6.62 -11.09
C LYS A 88 4.83 6.07 -12.48
N TYR A 89 4.26 4.87 -12.55
CA TYR A 89 3.97 4.19 -13.81
C TYR A 89 2.49 4.25 -14.20
N ASP A 90 1.69 5.09 -13.56
CA ASP A 90 0.26 5.28 -13.87
C ASP A 90 -0.52 3.95 -13.90
N MET A 91 -0.36 3.16 -12.83
CA MET A 91 -0.96 1.85 -12.63
C MET A 91 -2.05 1.93 -11.54
N GLU A 92 -3.06 2.79 -11.74
CA GLU A 92 -4.14 3.02 -10.77
C GLU A 92 -4.80 1.73 -10.22
N PRO A 93 -5.06 0.69 -11.04
CA PRO A 93 -5.65 -0.54 -10.51
C PRO A 93 -4.73 -1.28 -9.50
N LEU A 94 -3.41 -1.19 -9.64
CA LEU A 94 -2.46 -1.72 -8.65
C LEU A 94 -2.56 -0.94 -7.34
N LYS A 95 -2.58 0.40 -7.43
CA LYS A 95 -2.73 1.28 -6.26
C LYS A 95 -3.99 0.96 -5.47
N VAL A 96 -5.14 0.83 -6.14
CA VAL A 96 -6.42 0.46 -5.51
C VAL A 96 -6.35 -0.91 -4.83
N LEU A 97 -5.72 -1.90 -5.46
CA LEU A 97 -5.56 -3.24 -4.87
C LEU A 97 -4.68 -3.21 -3.61
N VAL A 98 -3.61 -2.42 -3.61
CA VAL A 98 -2.74 -2.27 -2.44
C VAL A 98 -3.49 -1.58 -1.31
N GLN A 99 -4.24 -0.51 -1.59
CA GLN A 99 -5.06 0.16 -0.59
C GLN A 99 -6.09 -0.78 0.03
N ARG A 100 -6.77 -1.59 -0.79
CA ARG A 100 -7.71 -2.59 -0.26
C ARG A 100 -7.02 -3.61 0.64
N ARG A 101 -5.84 -4.08 0.24
CA ARG A 101 -5.07 -5.02 1.06
C ARG A 101 -4.63 -4.41 2.38
N LEU A 102 -4.23 -3.15 2.39
CA LEU A 102 -3.90 -2.43 3.62
C LEU A 102 -5.11 -2.31 4.56
N ALA A 103 -6.29 -1.99 4.01
CA ALA A 103 -7.53 -1.95 4.79
C ALA A 103 -7.84 -3.31 5.44
N ASP A 104 -7.65 -4.42 4.73
CA ASP A 104 -7.85 -5.78 5.25
C ASP A 104 -6.83 -6.16 6.35
N GLN A 105 -5.69 -5.46 6.43
CA GLN A 105 -4.60 -5.72 7.37
C GLN A 105 -4.56 -4.73 8.55
N LEU A 106 -5.52 -3.81 8.64
CA LEU A 106 -5.55 -2.78 9.67
C LEU A 106 -5.61 -3.37 11.08
N THR A 107 -4.67 -2.96 11.91
CA THR A 107 -4.62 -3.24 13.34
C THR A 107 -4.22 -1.98 14.09
N ILE A 108 -4.41 -1.95 15.41
CA ILE A 108 -3.99 -0.80 16.21
C ILE A 108 -2.47 -0.54 16.12
N SER A 109 -1.67 -1.60 15.96
CA SER A 109 -0.20 -1.49 15.91
C SER A 109 0.32 -0.91 14.60
N ASN A 110 -0.39 -1.10 13.47
CA ASN A 110 0.01 -0.56 12.17
C ASN A 110 -0.82 0.65 11.72
N LEU A 111 -1.83 1.05 12.52
CA LEU A 111 -2.76 2.15 12.21
C LEU A 111 -2.05 3.44 11.81
N CYS A 112 -1.11 3.91 12.65
CA CYS A 112 -0.39 5.16 12.42
C CYS A 112 0.42 5.13 11.11
N TYR A 113 1.04 3.98 10.82
CA TYR A 113 1.79 3.78 9.60
C TYR A 113 0.87 3.79 8.38
N ILE A 114 -0.20 2.98 8.40
CA ILE A 114 -1.13 2.87 7.27
C ILE A 114 -1.86 4.20 7.01
N PHE A 115 -2.27 4.91 8.06
CA PHE A 115 -2.87 6.24 7.92
C PHE A 115 -1.90 7.25 7.27
N HIS A 116 -0.63 7.23 7.67
CA HIS A 116 0.39 8.07 7.05
C HIS A 116 0.60 7.76 5.57
N ILE A 117 0.70 6.49 5.20
CA ILE A 117 0.80 6.06 3.78
C ILE A 117 -0.45 6.49 3.01
N ALA A 118 -1.64 6.32 3.59
CA ALA A 118 -2.88 6.74 2.98
C ALA A 118 -2.90 8.25 2.73
N HIS A 119 -2.46 9.05 3.70
CA HIS A 119 -2.33 10.49 3.56
C HIS A 119 -1.32 10.89 2.47
N LEU A 120 -0.13 10.28 2.48
CA LEU A 120 0.95 10.59 1.53
C LEU A 120 0.52 10.37 0.06
N HIS A 121 -0.28 9.34 -0.19
CA HIS A 121 -0.72 8.97 -1.53
C HIS A 121 -2.15 9.42 -1.89
N ASN A 122 -2.74 10.31 -1.09
CA ASN A 122 -4.11 10.83 -1.23
C ASN A 122 -5.16 9.71 -1.36
N ALA A 123 -5.04 8.68 -0.52
CA ALA A 123 -5.93 7.52 -0.47
C ALA A 123 -7.05 7.73 0.55
N ASP A 124 -8.02 8.58 0.22
CA ASP A 124 -9.10 8.99 1.14
C ASP A 124 -9.88 7.80 1.71
N GLN A 125 -10.22 6.81 0.88
CA GLN A 125 -10.97 5.63 1.34
C GLN A 125 -10.19 4.79 2.36
N LEU A 126 -8.87 4.71 2.22
CA LEU A 126 -8.02 4.01 3.18
C LEU A 126 -7.89 4.82 4.48
N MET A 127 -7.78 6.15 4.39
CA MET A 127 -7.81 7.02 5.57
C MET A 127 -9.12 6.86 6.35
N GLU A 128 -10.27 6.84 5.67
CA GLU A 128 -11.57 6.61 6.32
C GLU A 128 -11.66 5.22 6.96
N SER A 129 -11.07 4.20 6.33
CA SER A 129 -11.02 2.84 6.89
C SER A 129 -10.20 2.75 8.20
N CYS A 130 -9.24 3.65 8.40
CA CYS A 130 -8.44 3.72 9.62
C CYS A 130 -9.24 4.24 10.83
N ILE A 131 -10.24 5.11 10.59
CA ILE A 131 -10.91 5.85 11.67
C ILE A 131 -11.63 4.94 12.66
N PRO A 132 -12.44 3.94 12.25
CA PRO A 132 -13.10 3.03 13.19
C PRO A 132 -12.11 2.31 14.12
N VAL A 133 -10.94 1.91 13.61
CA VAL A 133 -9.89 1.23 14.41
C VAL A 133 -9.31 2.18 15.45
N GLY A 134 -9.06 3.43 15.07
CA GLY A 134 -8.60 4.48 15.98
C GLY A 134 -9.63 4.84 17.05
N VAL A 135 -10.92 4.88 16.72
CA VAL A 135 -12.00 5.19 17.67
C VAL A 135 -12.10 4.12 18.76
N VAL A 136 -12.13 2.84 18.36
CA VAL A 136 -12.23 1.70 19.29
C VAL A 136 -11.06 1.66 20.27
N ASN A 137 -9.88 2.13 19.85
CA ASN A 137 -8.64 2.05 20.62
C ASN A 137 -8.07 3.43 20.99
N SER A 138 -8.92 4.46 21.08
CA SER A 138 -8.48 5.88 21.16
C SER A 138 -7.52 6.19 22.30
N VAL A 139 -7.72 5.61 23.49
CA VAL A 139 -6.79 5.77 24.63
C VAL A 139 -5.44 5.13 24.32
N HIS A 140 -5.43 3.88 23.87
CA HIS A 140 -4.20 3.17 23.51
C HIS A 140 -3.47 3.84 22.35
N LEU A 141 -4.20 4.39 21.37
CA LEU A 141 -3.64 5.11 20.24
C LEU A 141 -2.80 6.30 20.70
N VAL A 142 -3.36 7.18 21.54
CA VAL A 142 -2.65 8.41 21.95
C VAL A 142 -1.42 8.12 22.81
N ASP A 143 -1.47 7.05 23.61
CA ASP A 143 -0.36 6.63 24.47
C ASP A 143 0.70 5.79 23.73
N SER A 144 0.38 5.30 22.53
CA SER A 144 1.24 4.42 21.73
C SER A 144 2.53 5.10 21.27
N GLU A 145 3.61 4.32 21.18
CA GLU A 145 4.89 4.83 20.68
C GLU A 145 4.80 5.20 19.20
N GLU A 146 3.98 4.48 18.42
CA GLU A 146 3.71 4.75 17.01
C GLU A 146 3.03 6.11 16.82
N PHE A 147 2.08 6.49 17.68
CA PHE A 147 1.42 7.79 17.60
C PHE A 147 2.32 8.92 18.06
N LYS A 148 3.07 8.73 19.15
CA LYS A 148 4.09 9.71 19.60
C LYS A 148 5.12 9.98 18.52
N ALA A 149 5.57 8.93 17.86
CA ALA A 149 6.43 8.99 16.70
C ALA A 149 5.80 9.74 15.51
N LEU A 150 4.59 9.36 15.11
CA LEU A 150 3.85 10.02 14.03
C LEU A 150 3.72 11.52 14.33
N LYS A 151 3.34 11.89 15.56
CA LYS A 151 3.22 13.28 16.00
C LYS A 151 4.55 14.04 15.98
N LYS A 152 5.66 13.39 16.30
CA LYS A 152 6.99 14.00 16.29
C LYS A 152 7.46 14.31 14.87
N HIS A 153 7.27 13.38 13.93
CA HIS A 153 7.81 13.50 12.56
C HIS A 153 6.82 14.13 11.57
N TYR A 154 5.51 13.91 11.77
CA TYR A 154 4.43 14.35 10.89
C TYR A 154 3.25 14.89 11.72
N PRO A 155 3.42 16.05 12.41
CA PRO A 155 2.42 16.58 13.33
C PRO A 155 1.06 16.84 12.65
N ASP A 156 1.06 17.30 11.41
CA ASP A 156 -0.18 17.56 10.66
C ASP A 156 -0.97 16.27 10.42
N VAL A 157 -0.30 15.19 10.05
CA VAL A 157 -0.91 13.86 9.83
C VAL A 157 -1.45 13.29 11.14
N ALA A 158 -0.67 13.41 12.24
CA ALA A 158 -1.11 12.96 13.55
C ALA A 158 -2.33 13.73 14.05
N ASN A 159 -2.35 15.05 13.88
CA ASN A 159 -3.47 15.89 14.25
C ASN A 159 -4.70 15.55 13.42
N GLN A 160 -4.56 15.36 12.11
CA GLN A 160 -5.67 14.97 11.23
C GLN A 160 -6.26 13.60 11.62
N LEU A 161 -5.42 12.62 11.94
CA LEU A 161 -5.87 11.32 12.46
C LEU A 161 -6.67 11.51 13.75
N LEU A 162 -6.13 12.29 14.70
CA LEU A 162 -6.78 12.53 15.98
C LEU A 162 -8.11 13.29 15.83
N GLU A 163 -8.14 14.33 14.99
CA GLU A 163 -9.35 15.09 14.68
C GLU A 163 -10.43 14.20 14.08
N LYS A 164 -10.08 13.37 13.08
CA LYS A 164 -11.04 12.42 12.48
C LYS A 164 -11.54 11.40 13.50
N VAL A 165 -10.66 10.88 14.37
CA VAL A 165 -11.03 9.92 15.43
C VAL A 165 -11.96 10.57 16.47
N VAL A 166 -11.65 11.78 16.94
CA VAL A 166 -12.43 12.48 17.97
C VAL A 166 -13.76 12.99 17.44
N THR A 167 -13.80 13.41 16.18
CA THR A 167 -15.03 13.93 15.53
C THR A 167 -15.89 12.84 14.89
N TYR A 168 -15.44 11.58 14.93
CA TYR A 168 -16.15 10.45 14.34
C TYR A 168 -17.53 10.25 14.99
N LYS A 169 -18.55 10.71 14.27
CA LYS A 169 -19.95 10.39 14.57
C LYS A 169 -20.22 9.08 13.87
N GLY A 170 -20.07 7.96 14.59
CA GLY A 170 -20.33 6.63 14.03
C GLY A 170 -21.61 6.61 13.22
N GLU A 171 -21.59 5.90 12.09
CA GLU A 171 -22.66 5.91 11.08
C GLU A 171 -24.05 5.77 11.69
N SER A 172 -24.68 6.89 11.99
CA SER A 172 -26.09 6.97 12.34
C SER A 172 -26.89 6.83 11.06
N ASN A 173 -27.11 5.57 10.66
CA ASN A 173 -28.31 5.09 9.97
C ASN A 173 -28.84 5.98 8.82
N ARG A 174 -28.30 5.85 7.59
CA ARG A 174 -29.00 6.24 6.35
C ARG A 174 -28.56 5.43 5.12
N SER A 175 -29.29 4.34 4.86
CA SER A 175 -29.91 4.08 3.54
C SER A 175 -30.64 2.74 3.58
N THR A 176 -31.97 2.80 3.52
CA THR A 176 -32.84 1.69 3.10
C THR A 176 -32.59 1.42 1.62
N ASP A 177 -31.51 0.72 1.29
CA ASP A 177 -31.33 0.13 -0.04
C ASP A 177 -31.57 -1.38 0.08
N PRO A 178 -32.62 -1.93 -0.56
CA PRO A 178 -32.93 -3.35 -0.51
C PRO A 178 -31.89 -4.26 -1.16
N TYR A 179 -30.81 -3.72 -1.77
CA TYR A 179 -29.82 -4.50 -2.50
C TYR A 179 -28.37 -4.47 -1.99
N THR A 180 -28.08 -3.92 -0.80
CA THR A 180 -26.74 -4.11 -0.21
C THR A 180 -26.54 -5.54 0.32
N PRO A 181 -25.57 -6.33 -0.21
CA PRO A 181 -25.26 -7.65 0.34
C PRO A 181 -24.71 -7.52 1.77
N PRO A 182 -24.90 -8.53 2.63
CA PRO A 182 -24.60 -8.41 4.05
C PRO A 182 -23.09 -8.30 4.25
N ASN A 183 -22.61 -7.12 4.64
CA ASN A 183 -21.30 -6.99 5.26
C ASN A 183 -21.29 -7.90 6.49
N LYS A 184 -20.42 -8.92 6.48
CA LYS A 184 -20.18 -9.79 7.62
C LYS A 184 -19.74 -8.91 8.78
N ARG A 185 -20.67 -8.65 9.69
CA ARG A 185 -20.41 -8.01 10.99
C ARG A 185 -19.28 -8.78 11.67
N LEU A 186 -18.09 -8.19 11.74
CA LEU A 186 -17.11 -8.58 12.75
C LEU A 186 -17.75 -8.27 14.09
N ARG A 187 -18.13 -9.32 14.82
CA ARG A 187 -18.71 -9.17 16.15
C ARG A 187 -17.58 -8.79 17.09
N LEU A 188 -17.86 -7.88 18.01
CA LEU A 188 -16.95 -7.39 19.06
C LEU A 188 -16.23 -8.50 19.86
N ASN A 189 -16.71 -9.74 19.78
CA ASN A 189 -16.18 -10.89 20.49
C ASN A 189 -15.06 -11.64 19.76
N ASP A 190 -14.78 -11.32 18.48
CA ASP A 190 -13.75 -12.02 17.69
C ASP A 190 -12.34 -11.39 17.83
N LEU A 191 -12.21 -10.25 18.51
CA LEU A 191 -10.93 -9.53 18.70
C LEU A 191 -10.09 -10.06 19.87
N ASN A 192 -10.62 -10.97 20.70
CA ASN A 192 -9.93 -11.45 21.90
C ASN A 192 -8.91 -12.59 21.65
N ASN A 193 -8.67 -13.01 20.40
CA ASN A 193 -7.82 -14.18 20.10
C ASN A 193 -6.55 -13.90 19.30
N TYR A 194 -6.18 -12.64 19.04
CA TYR A 194 -4.89 -12.35 18.40
C TYR A 194 -3.76 -12.31 19.42
N SER A 195 -3.39 -13.50 19.90
CA SER A 195 -2.14 -13.73 20.61
C SER A 195 -0.96 -13.46 19.67
N PHE A 196 -0.17 -12.49 20.08
CA PHE A 196 1.15 -12.08 19.64
C PHE A 196 2.07 -13.22 19.18
N ASN A 197 2.68 -13.07 18.00
CA ASN A 197 4.06 -13.51 17.73
C ASN A 197 4.52 -12.97 16.35
N GLY A 198 5.32 -11.91 16.34
CA GLY A 198 5.92 -11.39 15.11
C GLY A 198 6.69 -10.10 15.32
N ASN A 199 8.02 -10.21 15.30
CA ASN A 199 9.06 -9.17 15.36
C ASN A 199 8.65 -7.74 14.94
N ILE A 200 8.62 -6.83 15.91
CA ILE A 200 8.13 -5.43 15.83
C ILE A 200 9.14 -4.46 15.15
N ASN A 201 10.37 -4.90 14.86
CA ASN A 201 11.49 -3.97 14.69
C ASN A 201 11.80 -3.47 13.26
N ASN A 202 11.19 -4.03 12.20
CA ASN A 202 11.65 -3.72 10.83
C ASN A 202 10.86 -2.60 10.12
N GLY A 203 9.55 -2.47 10.35
CA GLY A 203 8.72 -1.41 9.72
C GLY A 203 8.98 -0.02 10.28
N LEU A 204 9.13 0.09 11.62
CA LEU A 204 9.39 1.34 12.32
C LEU A 204 10.79 1.92 12.01
N HIS A 205 11.80 1.08 11.79
CA HIS A 205 13.15 1.56 11.46
C HIS A 205 13.22 2.23 10.08
N ARG A 206 12.45 1.75 9.09
CA ARG A 206 12.31 2.45 7.80
C ARG A 206 11.46 3.72 7.92
N PHE A 207 10.46 3.71 8.80
CA PHE A 207 9.56 4.84 9.03
C PHE A 207 10.29 6.12 9.52
N PHE A 208 11.43 6.02 10.21
CA PHE A 208 12.17 7.18 10.73
C PHE A 208 13.45 7.54 9.96
N LEU A 209 13.89 6.75 8.98
CA LEU A 209 15.15 6.99 8.26
C LEU A 209 15.00 7.87 7.01
N GLN A 210 13.78 8.29 6.66
CA GLN A 210 13.52 9.20 5.53
C GLN A 210 13.23 10.65 5.96
N ALA A 211 13.46 11.00 7.24
CA ALA A 211 13.31 12.37 7.78
C ALA A 211 14.68 13.02 8.07
#